data_AF-A0A0L0VAM8-F1
#
_entry.id   AF-A0A0L0VAM8-F1
#
_cell.length_a   1.000
_cell.length_b   1.000
_cell.length_c   1.000
_cell.angle_alpha   90.00
_cell.angle_beta   90.00
_cell.angle_gamma   90.00
#
_symmetry.space_group_name_H-M   'P 1'
#
loop_
_entity.id
_entity.type
_entity.pdbx_description
1 polymer ?
#
loop_
_entity_poly.entity_id
_entity_poly.type
_entity_poly.pdbx_seq_one_letter_code
_entity_poly.pdbx_strand_id
1 'polypeptide(L)'
;MEGDVKKALPTELLIIIDIPINNPRNTPKVTLNNTPLLVYGKHFRFGTLRMRISVNPDYLKPKYKTITVKLPEDISQRKPEGIQVEVMIGLVTSLSEEEVFEKSVLSTCSDERAVILAEQSGVTEGEVQVDQIDGEIIGFPVRGKECQHLQVGSSPTFFP
;
A
#
# COMPACT_ATOMS: atom_id res chain seq x y z
N MET A 1 -17.72 -33.78 6.52
CA MET A 1 -18.10 -32.37 6.68
C MET A 1 -17.87 -31.70 5.35
N GLU A 2 -18.91 -31.04 4.84
CA GLU A 2 -18.99 -30.44 3.52
C GLU A 2 -17.88 -29.41 3.28
N GLY A 3 -17.42 -29.38 2.04
CA GLY A 3 -16.28 -28.58 1.62
C GLY A 3 -16.50 -27.09 1.88
N ASP A 4 -15.53 -26.49 2.56
CA ASP A 4 -15.32 -25.06 2.55
C ASP A 4 -15.09 -24.63 1.11
N VAL A 5 -16.16 -24.11 0.50
CA VAL A 5 -16.06 -23.35 -0.75
C VAL A 5 -15.10 -22.22 -0.42
N LYS A 6 -13.86 -22.31 -0.92
CA LYS A 6 -12.92 -21.19 -0.93
C LYS A 6 -13.68 -20.00 -1.49
N LYS A 7 -14.08 -19.08 -0.60
CA LYS A 7 -14.82 -17.89 -0.96
C LYS A 7 -13.89 -17.13 -1.91
N ALA A 8 -14.21 -17.14 -3.20
CA ALA A 8 -13.41 -16.46 -4.19
C ALA A 8 -13.28 -15.00 -3.75
N LEU A 9 -12.05 -14.58 -3.47
CA LEU A 9 -11.78 -13.22 -3.05
C LEU A 9 -12.24 -12.27 -4.17
N PRO A 10 -12.80 -11.11 -3.81
CA PRO A 10 -13.35 -10.19 -4.80
C PRO A 10 -12.25 -9.82 -5.80
N THR A 11 -12.54 -10.04 -7.07
CA THR A 11 -11.71 -9.53 -8.16
C THR A 11 -11.99 -8.04 -8.30
N GLU A 12 -10.95 -7.23 -8.18
CA GLU A 12 -11.02 -5.79 -8.31
C GLU A 12 -10.27 -5.32 -9.55
N LEU A 13 -10.69 -4.20 -10.13
CA LEU A 13 -9.86 -3.48 -11.07
C LEU A 13 -8.95 -2.52 -10.29
N LEU A 14 -7.65 -2.66 -10.47
CA LEU A 14 -6.68 -1.74 -9.91
C LEU A 14 -6.19 -0.77 -10.99
N ILE A 15 -6.37 0.52 -10.73
CA ILE A 15 -5.79 1.61 -11.54
C ILE A 15 -4.61 2.19 -10.74
N ILE A 16 -3.43 2.19 -11.36
CA ILE A 16 -2.23 2.82 -10.85
C ILE A 16 -1.91 4.01 -11.76
N ILE A 17 -1.74 5.19 -11.15
CA ILE A 17 -1.43 6.41 -11.87
C ILE A 17 -0.15 6.98 -11.28
N ASP A 18 0.89 7.08 -12.11
CA ASP A 18 2.16 7.69 -11.76
C ASP A 18 2.26 9.08 -12.42
N ILE A 19 2.45 10.10 -11.58
CA ILE A 19 2.54 11.49 -12.00
C ILE A 19 3.87 12.06 -11.51
N PRO A 20 4.75 12.54 -12.41
CA PRO A 20 6.00 13.19 -12.03
C PRO A 20 5.70 14.60 -11.50
N ILE A 21 5.42 14.71 -10.21
CA ILE A 21 5.13 15.97 -9.51
C ILE A 21 5.92 16.03 -8.21
N ASN A 22 6.29 17.23 -7.77
CA ASN A 22 6.94 17.44 -6.48
C ASN A 22 5.91 17.72 -5.38
N ASN A 23 5.84 16.79 -4.42
CA ASN A 23 5.07 16.80 -3.17
C ASN A 23 3.96 17.87 -3.09
N PRO A 24 2.82 17.67 -3.77
CA PRO A 24 1.79 18.68 -3.84
C PRO A 24 1.07 18.84 -2.51
N ARG A 25 0.59 20.05 -2.21
CA ARG A 25 -0.19 20.27 -0.98
C ARG A 25 -1.54 19.57 -1.03
N ASN A 26 -2.13 19.51 -2.22
CA ASN A 26 -3.40 18.87 -2.48
C ASN A 26 -3.20 17.62 -3.33
N THR A 27 -4.06 16.63 -3.14
CA THR A 27 -4.04 15.43 -3.99
C THR A 27 -4.73 15.70 -5.33
N PRO A 28 -4.18 15.24 -6.47
CA PRO A 28 -4.91 15.19 -7.73
C PRO A 28 -6.26 14.49 -7.59
N LYS A 29 -7.28 15.05 -8.23
CA LYS A 29 -8.61 14.44 -8.27
C LYS A 29 -8.69 13.51 -9.47
N VAL A 30 -9.05 12.25 -9.24
CA VAL A 30 -9.22 11.26 -10.31
C VAL A 30 -10.70 10.98 -10.50
N THR A 31 -11.14 10.97 -11.75
CA THR A 31 -12.52 10.66 -12.12
C THR A 31 -12.53 9.61 -13.23
N LEU A 32 -13.51 8.72 -13.17
CA LEU A 32 -13.83 7.73 -14.21
C LEU A 32 -15.23 8.05 -14.72
N ASN A 33 -15.38 8.38 -16.00
CA ASN A 33 -16.67 8.78 -16.58
C ASN A 33 -17.35 9.92 -15.80
N ASN A 34 -16.57 10.90 -15.34
CA ASN A 34 -17.00 12.01 -14.48
C ASN A 34 -17.43 11.62 -13.05
N THR A 35 -17.41 10.34 -12.68
CA THR A 35 -17.59 9.91 -11.29
C THR A 35 -16.27 10.01 -10.54
N PRO A 36 -16.21 10.71 -9.39
CA PRO A 36 -14.99 10.78 -8.58
C PRO A 36 -14.62 9.40 -8.04
N LEU A 37 -13.34 9.07 -8.12
CA LEU A 37 -12.78 7.84 -7.59
C LEU A 37 -12.07 8.10 -6.27
N LEU A 38 -12.23 7.17 -5.32
CA LEU A 38 -11.52 7.20 -4.05
C LEU A 38 -10.09 6.67 -4.27
N VAL A 39 -9.09 7.48 -3.91
CA VAL A 39 -7.68 7.07 -3.94
C VAL A 39 -7.36 6.40 -2.62
N TYR A 40 -7.17 5.08 -2.63
CA TYR A 40 -6.91 4.30 -1.41
C TYR A 40 -5.45 4.38 -0.94
N GLY A 41 -4.52 4.61 -1.87
CA GLY A 41 -3.10 4.65 -1.57
C GLY A 41 -2.40 5.78 -2.32
N LYS A 42 -1.52 6.48 -1.60
CA LYS A 42 -0.65 7.53 -2.14
C LYS A 42 0.76 7.28 -1.67
N HIS A 43 1.68 7.17 -2.61
CA HIS A 43 3.07 6.97 -2.29
C HIS A 43 3.91 7.99 -3.04
N PHE A 44 4.67 8.80 -2.31
CA PHE A 44 5.56 9.78 -2.90
C PHE A 44 6.99 9.24 -2.89
N ARG A 45 7.60 9.06 -4.08
CA ARG A 45 8.98 8.60 -4.19
C ARG A 45 9.67 9.28 -5.35
N PHE A 46 10.87 9.82 -5.11
CA PHE A 46 11.75 10.35 -6.16
C PHE A 46 11.07 11.33 -7.14
N GLY A 47 10.26 12.27 -6.62
CA GLY A 47 9.56 13.24 -7.47
C GLY A 47 8.37 12.68 -8.25
N THR A 48 7.90 11.48 -7.89
CA THR A 48 6.73 10.84 -8.49
C THR A 48 5.67 10.57 -7.43
N LEU A 49 4.46 11.03 -7.68
CA LEU A 49 3.28 10.62 -6.94
C LEU A 49 2.69 9.39 -7.62
N ARG A 50 2.70 8.26 -6.91
CA ARG A 50 1.97 7.05 -7.27
C ARG A 50 0.65 7.02 -6.55
N MET A 51 -0.44 7.05 -7.31
CA MET A 51 -1.80 6.86 -6.81
C MET A 51 -2.30 5.48 -7.16
N ARG A 52 -3.06 4.92 -6.23
CA ARG A 52 -3.58 3.56 -6.27
C ARG A 52 -5.08 3.63 -6.02
N ILE A 53 -5.86 3.08 -6.96
CA ILE A 53 -7.33 3.21 -6.99
C ILE A 53 -7.95 1.84 -7.29
N SER A 54 -8.71 1.32 -6.33
CA SER A 54 -9.50 0.10 -6.48
C SER A 54 -10.87 0.48 -7.00
N VAL A 55 -11.29 -0.19 -8.05
CA VAL A 55 -12.57 0.04 -8.71
C VAL A 55 -13.27 -1.30 -8.85
N ASN A 56 -14.52 -1.38 -8.37
CA ASN A 56 -15.32 -2.56 -8.64
C ASN A 56 -15.53 -2.68 -10.18
N PRO A 57 -15.23 -3.83 -10.81
CA PRO A 57 -15.35 -4.02 -12.25
C PRO A 57 -16.72 -3.66 -12.82
N ASP A 58 -17.80 -3.73 -12.03
CA ASP A 58 -19.15 -3.34 -12.45
C ASP A 58 -19.25 -1.86 -12.84
N TYR A 59 -18.41 -0.99 -12.28
CA TYR A 59 -18.32 0.40 -12.68
C TYR A 59 -17.73 0.58 -14.08
N LEU A 60 -17.22 -0.49 -14.73
CA LEU A 60 -16.64 -0.45 -16.07
C LEU A 60 -17.63 -0.69 -17.22
N LYS A 61 -18.92 -0.88 -16.95
CA LYS A 61 -19.92 -1.36 -17.94
C LYS A 61 -20.16 -0.54 -19.24
N PRO A 62 -19.86 0.76 -19.38
CA PRO A 62 -19.98 1.43 -20.69
C PRO A 62 -18.77 1.27 -21.62
N LYS A 63 -19.08 1.22 -22.92
CA LYS A 63 -18.22 0.92 -24.10
C LYS A 63 -16.95 1.78 -24.24
N TYR A 64 -16.92 2.97 -23.64
CA TYR A 64 -15.74 3.84 -23.59
C TYR A 64 -15.57 4.39 -22.18
N LYS A 65 -14.33 4.35 -21.69
CA LYS A 65 -13.96 4.79 -20.36
C LYS A 65 -12.93 5.89 -20.43
N THR A 66 -13.28 7.05 -19.88
CA THR A 66 -12.36 8.17 -19.78
C THR A 66 -11.91 8.30 -18.33
N ILE A 67 -10.61 8.15 -18.11
CA ILE A 67 -9.98 8.49 -16.83
C ILE A 67 -9.46 9.91 -16.97
N THR A 68 -9.94 10.80 -16.11
CA THR A 68 -9.51 12.19 -16.07
C THR A 68 -8.83 12.47 -14.74
N VAL A 69 -7.59 12.94 -14.81
CA VAL A 69 -6.79 13.37 -13.66
C VAL A 69 -6.72 14.89 -13.66
N LYS A 70 -7.36 15.52 -12.66
CA LYS A 70 -7.26 16.95 -12.43
C LYS A 70 -6.16 17.23 -11.43
N LEU A 71 -5.10 17.89 -11.91
CA LEU A 71 -4.00 18.32 -11.05
C LEU A 71 -4.45 19.48 -10.15
N PRO A 72 -3.89 19.58 -8.94
CA PRO A 72 -4.09 20.72 -8.06
C PRO A 72 -3.64 22.06 -8.68
N GLU A 73 -4.27 23.16 -8.29
CA GLU A 73 -3.93 24.51 -8.78
C GLU A 73 -2.48 24.91 -8.48
N ASP A 74 -1.91 24.47 -7.36
CA ASP A 74 -0.52 24.72 -6.98
C ASP A 74 0.49 24.08 -7.95
N ILE A 75 0.08 23.01 -8.63
CA ILE A 75 0.85 22.40 -9.72
C ILE A 75 0.46 23.03 -11.07
N SER A 76 -0.83 23.31 -11.26
CA SER A 76 -1.40 23.76 -12.53
C SER A 76 -0.94 25.15 -12.97
N GLN A 77 -0.50 26.02 -12.03
CA GLN A 77 0.05 27.34 -12.35
C GLN A 77 1.44 27.29 -13.00
N ARG A 78 2.24 26.26 -12.70
CA ARG A 78 3.45 25.98 -13.47
C ARG A 78 3.03 25.16 -14.67
N LYS A 79 2.42 25.76 -15.71
CA LYS A 79 2.05 25.05 -16.96
C LYS A 79 3.23 24.20 -17.43
N PRO A 80 3.27 22.89 -17.16
CA PRO A 80 4.32 22.05 -17.67
C PRO A 80 3.88 21.77 -19.10
N GLU A 81 4.69 22.15 -20.07
CA GLU A 81 4.49 21.70 -21.45
C GLU A 81 4.62 20.17 -21.45
N GLY A 82 3.49 19.48 -21.24
CA GLY A 82 3.39 18.03 -21.12
C GLY A 82 3.88 17.46 -19.78
N ILE A 83 2.95 17.16 -18.87
CA ILE A 83 3.22 16.11 -17.86
C ILE A 83 2.92 14.77 -18.53
N GLN A 84 3.94 13.95 -18.69
CA GLN A 84 3.75 12.56 -19.06
C GLN A 84 3.22 11.81 -17.83
N VAL A 85 1.96 11.38 -17.91
CA VAL A 85 1.31 10.55 -16.89
C VAL A 85 1.34 9.11 -17.35
N GLU A 86 1.81 8.20 -16.51
CA GLU A 86 1.72 6.77 -16.76
C GLU A 86 0.48 6.21 -16.06
N VAL A 87 -0.34 5.49 -16.82
CA VAL A 87 -1.56 4.85 -16.31
C VAL A 87 -1.47 3.36 -16.58
N MET A 88 -1.47 2.58 -15.51
CA MET A 88 -1.55 1.12 -15.56
C MET A 88 -2.91 0.67 -15.04
N ILE A 89 -3.54 -0.25 -15.75
CA ILE A 89 -4.83 -0.83 -15.38
C ILE A 89 -4.67 -2.34 -15.36
N GLY A 90 -5.00 -2.97 -14.24
CA GLY A 90 -4.91 -4.41 -14.07
C GLY A 90 -6.16 -4.97 -13.39
N LEU A 91 -6.53 -6.19 -13.77
CA LEU A 91 -7.47 -6.99 -13.00
C LEU A 91 -6.66 -7.72 -11.92
N VAL A 92 -7.01 -7.50 -10.66
CA VAL A 92 -6.30 -8.10 -9.52
C VAL A 92 -7.28 -8.94 -8.71
N THR A 93 -6.79 -10.06 -8.20
CA THR A 93 -7.50 -10.83 -7.18
C THR A 93 -6.84 -10.50 -5.85
N SER A 94 -7.61 -10.02 -4.89
CA SER A 94 -7.10 -9.80 -3.54
C SER A 94 -6.62 -11.13 -2.96
N LEU A 95 -5.56 -11.08 -2.16
CA LEU A 95 -5.16 -12.20 -1.32
C LEU A 95 -5.82 -12.04 0.05
N SER A 96 -6.13 -13.16 0.70
CA SER A 96 -6.58 -13.14 2.08
C SER A 96 -5.42 -12.75 3.00
N GLU A 97 -5.73 -12.23 4.18
CA GLU A 97 -4.74 -11.91 5.22
C GLU A 97 -3.86 -13.13 5.53
N GLU A 98 -4.47 -14.31 5.61
CA GLU A 98 -3.79 -15.59 5.80
C GLU A 98 -2.78 -15.89 4.68
N GLU A 99 -3.18 -15.75 3.41
CA GLU A 99 -2.27 -15.96 2.27
C GLU A 99 -1.14 -14.91 2.21
N VAL A 100 -1.39 -13.68 2.64
CA VAL A 100 -0.37 -12.64 2.74
C VAL A 100 0.61 -12.98 3.87
N PHE A 101 0.08 -13.39 5.03
CA PHE A 101 0.87 -13.81 6.18
C PHE A 101 1.78 -14.98 5.83
N GLU A 102 1.24 -16.07 5.28
CA GLU A 102 2.02 -17.25 4.86
C GLU A 102 3.19 -16.88 3.93
N LYS A 103 2.94 -15.97 2.97
CA LYS A 103 3.99 -15.50 2.05
C LYS A 103 5.01 -14.60 2.72
N SER A 104 4.61 -13.86 3.74
CA SER A 104 5.49 -12.91 4.44
C SER A 104 6.45 -13.60 5.42
N VAL A 105 6.00 -14.66 6.12
CA VAL A 105 6.79 -15.39 7.12
C VAL A 105 7.95 -16.17 6.50
N LEU A 106 7.88 -16.49 5.21
CA LEU A 106 8.99 -17.11 4.47
C LEU A 106 10.20 -16.17 4.26
N SER A 107 10.05 -14.87 4.55
CA SER A 107 11.12 -13.90 4.39
C SER A 107 11.93 -13.78 5.69
N THR A 108 13.13 -14.36 5.73
CA THR A 108 14.03 -14.26 6.89
C THR A 108 14.69 -12.88 6.97
N CYS A 109 14.71 -12.27 8.16
CA CYS A 109 15.57 -11.14 8.48
C CYS A 109 16.97 -11.66 8.84
N SER A 110 18.05 -10.97 8.43
CA SER A 110 19.40 -11.36 8.81
C SER A 110 19.70 -10.95 10.26
N ASP A 111 20.22 -11.88 11.07
CA ASP A 111 20.51 -11.68 12.50
C ASP A 111 21.46 -10.49 12.74
N GLU A 112 22.45 -10.28 11.84
CA GLU A 112 23.39 -9.16 11.91
C GLU A 112 22.72 -7.79 12.04
N ARG A 113 21.57 -7.62 11.38
CA ARG A 113 20.85 -6.34 11.39
C ARG A 113 20.07 -6.14 12.68
N ALA A 114 19.55 -7.22 13.27
CA ALA A 114 18.87 -7.15 14.55
C ALA A 114 19.85 -6.70 15.65
N VAL A 115 21.08 -7.24 15.63
CA VAL A 115 22.16 -6.87 16.56
C VAL A 115 22.54 -5.39 16.43
N ILE A 116 22.81 -4.90 15.22
CA ILE A 116 23.15 -3.47 14.98
C ILE A 116 22.07 -2.54 15.54
N LEU A 117 20.80 -2.89 15.34
CA LEU A 117 19.68 -2.05 15.78
C LEU A 117 19.45 -2.14 17.29
N ALA A 118 19.75 -3.28 17.92
CA ALA A 118 19.71 -3.42 19.38
C ALA A 118 20.78 -2.54 20.04
N GLU A 119 22.02 -2.56 19.52
CA GLU A 119 23.12 -1.70 19.97
C GLU A 119 22.78 -0.21 19.83
N GLN A 120 22.11 0.18 18.74
CA GLN A 120 21.71 1.57 18.50
C GLN A 120 20.48 2.02 19.30
N SER A 121 19.54 1.11 19.59
CA SER A 121 18.28 1.43 20.27
C SER A 121 18.40 1.37 21.80
N GLY A 122 19.50 0.81 22.34
CA GLY A 122 19.68 0.62 23.77
C GLY A 122 18.73 -0.42 24.39
N VAL A 123 18.08 -1.24 23.55
CA VAL A 123 17.15 -2.31 23.95
C VAL A 123 17.93 -3.62 23.95
N THR A 124 17.96 -4.31 25.09
CA THR A 124 18.62 -5.60 25.26
C THR A 124 17.80 -6.74 24.66
N GLU A 125 18.46 -7.73 24.06
CA GLU A 125 17.84 -8.98 23.65
C GLU A 125 17.12 -9.64 24.85
N GLY A 126 15.88 -10.09 24.66
CA GLY A 126 15.16 -10.94 25.62
C GLY A 126 13.98 -10.30 26.36
N GLU A 127 13.66 -9.01 26.15
CA GLU A 127 12.41 -8.45 26.67
C GLU A 127 11.20 -8.90 25.83
N VAL A 128 10.14 -9.34 26.52
CA VAL A 128 8.86 -9.64 25.90
C VAL A 128 8.30 -8.36 25.32
N GLN A 129 8.20 -8.29 24.00
CA GLN A 129 7.59 -7.15 23.33
C GLN A 129 6.08 -7.35 23.24
N VAL A 130 5.36 -6.27 23.53
CA VAL A 130 3.91 -6.16 23.35
C VAL A 130 3.67 -5.37 22.07
N ASP A 131 2.73 -5.84 21.25
CA ASP A 131 2.33 -5.12 20.06
C ASP A 131 1.61 -3.83 20.46
N GLN A 132 2.02 -2.71 19.88
CA GLN A 132 1.46 -1.40 20.17
C GLN A 132 0.08 -1.18 19.53
N ILE A 133 -0.34 -2.06 18.62
CA ILE A 133 -1.64 -1.97 17.91
C ILE A 133 -2.76 -2.61 18.73
N ASP A 134 -2.58 -3.84 19.19
CA ASP A 134 -3.60 -4.62 19.92
C ASP A 134 -3.30 -4.77 21.44
N GLY A 135 -2.08 -4.48 21.88
CA GLY A 135 -1.66 -4.64 23.27
C GLY A 135 -1.38 -6.09 23.67
N GLU A 136 -1.30 -7.02 22.73
CA GLU A 136 -1.01 -8.43 22.97
C GLU A 136 0.49 -8.74 22.88
N ILE A 137 0.90 -9.88 23.44
CA ILE A 137 2.29 -10.35 23.34
C ILE A 137 2.57 -10.71 21.87
N ILE A 138 3.68 -10.22 21.34
CA ILE A 138 4.07 -10.46 19.95
C ILE A 138 4.41 -11.93 19.73
N GLY A 139 3.55 -12.63 18.98
CA GLY A 139 3.79 -14.01 18.55
C GLY A 139 4.64 -14.12 17.28
N PHE A 140 4.52 -13.17 16.36
CA PHE A 140 5.26 -13.13 15.09
C PHE A 140 5.89 -11.75 14.88
N PRO A 141 7.16 -11.56 15.28
CA PRO A 141 7.81 -10.24 15.24
C PRO A 141 8.06 -9.79 13.80
N VAL A 142 7.40 -8.70 13.39
CA VAL A 142 7.52 -8.13 12.03
C VAL A 142 7.88 -6.64 12.09
N ARG A 143 8.69 -6.22 11.11
CA ARG A 143 9.09 -4.82 10.90
C ARG A 143 9.42 -4.57 9.43
N GLY A 144 9.21 -3.35 8.97
CA GLY A 144 9.65 -2.91 7.65
C GLY A 144 11.18 -3.00 7.48
N LYS A 145 11.62 -3.37 6.28
CA LYS A 145 13.05 -3.45 5.92
C LYS A 145 13.75 -2.09 5.97
N GLU A 146 13.08 -0.95 6.06
CA GLU A 146 13.76 0.36 6.14
C GLU A 146 13.67 1.00 7.54
N CYS A 147 13.03 0.33 8.50
CA CYS A 147 12.97 0.82 9.87
C CYS A 147 14.35 0.79 10.55
N GLN A 148 14.63 1.86 11.30
CA GLN A 148 15.89 2.08 12.05
C GLN A 148 15.72 1.89 13.57
N HIS A 149 14.60 1.33 14.01
CA HIS A 149 14.29 1.06 15.42
C HIS A 149 14.19 -0.45 15.65
N LEU A 150 14.56 -0.95 16.84
CA LEU A 150 14.42 -2.37 17.16
C LEU A 150 12.97 -2.82 17.35
N GLN A 151 12.08 -1.93 17.82
CA GLN A 151 10.67 -2.26 18.08
C GLN A 151 10.01 -2.94 16.87
N VAL A 152 9.36 -4.08 17.13
CA VAL A 152 8.54 -4.83 16.17
C VAL A 152 7.06 -4.76 16.60
N GLY A 153 6.15 -5.15 15.71
CA GLY A 153 4.77 -5.49 16.09
C GLY A 153 4.44 -6.91 15.64
N SER A 154 3.21 -7.36 15.88
CA SER A 154 2.77 -8.71 15.57
C SER A 154 2.23 -8.78 14.14
N SER A 155 2.69 -9.78 13.39
CA SER A 155 2.32 -9.93 11.98
C SER A 155 0.81 -9.99 11.70
N PRO A 156 -0.03 -10.68 12.50
CA PRO A 156 -1.47 -10.73 12.26
C PRO A 156 -2.13 -9.36 12.34
N THR A 157 -1.63 -8.48 13.21
CA THR A 157 -2.11 -7.11 13.40
C THR A 157 -1.69 -6.15 12.29
N PHE A 158 -0.62 -6.47 11.56
CA PHE A 158 -0.16 -5.70 10.39
C PHE A 158 -0.91 -6.04 9.09
N PHE A 159 -1.59 -7.19 9.05
CA PHE A 159 -2.42 -7.62 7.92
C PHE A 159 -3.89 -7.79 8.35
N PRO A 160 -4.59 -6.72 8.77
CA PRO A 160 -6.04 -6.75 9.01
C PRO A 160 -6.86 -6.53 7.72
#